data_AF-A0A4V6NZZ9-F1
#
_entry.id   AF-A0A4V6NZZ9-F1
#
_cell.length_a   1.000
_cell.length_b   1.000
_cell.length_c   1.000
_cell.angle_alpha   90.00
_cell.angle_beta   90.00
_cell.angle_gamma   90.00
#
_symmetry.space_group_name_H-M   'P 1'
#
loop_
_entity.id
_entity.type
_entity.pdbx_description
1 polymer ?
#
loop_
_entity_poly.entity_id
_entity_poly.type
_entity_poly.pdbx_seq_one_letter_code
_entity_poly.pdbx_strand_id
1 'polypeptide(L)' 'MNAVPDDLLPEYDFDYSQAQPNRFAGRAAATVTLRPDVLTYLEARATAKGLSLGEMVNDMLEKDIELIEAVK' A
#
# COMPACT_ATOMS: atom_id res chain seq x y z
N MET A 1 36.73 -26.40 9.84
CA MET A 1 36.56 -24.93 9.74
C MET A 1 35.07 -24.68 9.90
N ASN A 2 34.61 -24.32 11.11
CA ASN A 2 33.19 -24.04 11.34
C ASN A 2 33.05 -22.64 11.93
N ALA A 3 32.02 -21.98 11.41
CA ALA A 3 31.69 -20.57 11.45
C ALA A 3 31.85 -19.89 12.81
N VAL A 4 32.22 -18.62 12.74
CA VAL A 4 32.18 -17.65 13.83
C VAL A 4 30.77 -17.69 14.45
N PRO A 5 30.63 -17.87 15.78
CA PRO A 5 29.33 -17.82 16.42
C PRO A 5 28.77 -16.41 16.24
N ASP A 6 27.50 -16.35 15.83
CA ASP A 6 26.70 -15.16 15.76
C ASP A 6 26.92 -14.32 17.03
N ASP A 7 27.31 -13.05 16.86
CA ASP A 7 27.79 -12.11 17.90
C ASP A 7 26.72 -11.73 18.95
N LEU A 8 25.66 -12.52 19.08
CA LEU A 8 24.58 -12.33 20.03
C LEU A 8 24.96 -12.97 21.35
N LEU A 9 25.12 -12.14 22.39
CA LEU A 9 25.19 -12.66 23.76
C LEU A 9 23.93 -13.50 24.04
N PRO A 10 24.00 -14.57 24.85
CA PRO A 10 22.86 -15.43 25.15
C PRO A 10 21.61 -14.69 25.65
N GLU A 11 21.81 -13.50 26.21
CA GLU A 11 20.77 -12.58 26.67
C GLU A 11 19.95 -11.95 25.52
N TYR A 12 20.42 -12.06 24.28
CA TYR A 12 19.78 -11.58 23.05
C TYR A 12 19.29 -12.71 22.14
N ASP A 13 19.28 -13.96 22.61
CA ASP A 13 18.61 -15.08 21.94
C ASP A 13 17.09 -15.01 22.20
N PHE A 14 16.41 -14.13 21.46
CA PHE A 14 14.97 -13.94 21.59
C PHE A 14 14.20 -15.02 20.83
N ASP A 15 13.28 -15.70 21.52
CA ASP A 15 12.36 -16.65 20.91
C ASP A 15 11.25 -15.90 20.13
N TYR A 16 11.42 -15.84 18.81
CA TYR A 16 10.44 -15.26 17.88
C TYR A 16 9.41 -16.28 17.36
N SER A 17 9.35 -17.51 17.90
CA SER A 17 8.42 -18.56 17.41
C SER A 17 6.94 -18.19 17.52
N GLN A 18 6.60 -17.27 18.42
CA GLN A 18 5.25 -16.72 18.62
C GLN A 18 5.07 -15.32 18.04
N ALA A 19 6.06 -14.79 17.31
CA ALA A 19 5.96 -13.47 16.72
C ALA A 19 4.86 -13.47 15.65
N GLN A 20 3.87 -12.60 15.84
CA GLN A 20 2.79 -12.43 14.87
C GLN A 20 3.10 -11.26 13.93
N PRO A 21 2.70 -11.35 12.66
CA PRO A 21 2.75 -10.21 11.75
C PRO A 21 2.01 -9.02 12.36
N ASN A 22 2.63 -7.84 12.35
CA ASN A 22 2.04 -6.64 12.95
C ASN A 22 0.73 -6.23 12.21
N ARG A 23 -0.02 -5.26 12.75
CA ARG A 23 -1.29 -4.78 12.15
C ARG A 23 -1.17 -4.21 10.73
N PHE A 24 0.06 -3.99 10.25
CA PHE A 24 0.38 -3.51 8.90
C PHE A 24 0.92 -4.61 8.00
N ALA A 25 1.25 -5.79 8.55
CA ALA A 25 1.73 -6.91 7.78
C ALA A 25 0.60 -7.46 6.89
N GLY A 26 0.92 -7.69 5.62
CA GLY A 26 -0.04 -8.18 4.61
C GLY A 26 -0.94 -7.09 4.01
N ARG A 27 -0.96 -5.86 4.53
CA ARG A 27 -1.62 -4.73 3.87
C ARG A 27 -0.65 -4.05 2.93
N ALA A 28 -0.52 -4.57 1.72
CA ALA A 28 0.13 -3.85 0.63
C ALA A 28 -0.79 -2.71 0.18
N ALA A 29 -0.76 -1.58 0.88
CA ALA A 29 -1.33 -0.35 0.36
C ALA A 29 -0.34 0.23 -0.65
N ALA A 30 -0.63 0.09 -1.95
CA ALA A 30 0.15 0.74 -2.99
C ALA A 30 -0.14 2.24 -2.96
N THR A 31 0.90 3.05 -2.78
CA THR A 31 0.78 4.51 -2.83
C THR A 31 1.00 5.02 -4.25
N VAL A 32 0.09 5.86 -4.75
CA VAL A 32 0.23 6.54 -6.04
C VAL A 32 0.51 8.01 -5.79
N THR A 33 1.52 8.56 -6.46
CA THR A 33 1.81 10.00 -6.40
C THR A 33 1.01 10.73 -7.47
N LEU A 34 0.18 11.68 -7.04
CA LEU A 34 -0.56 12.57 -7.92
C LEU A 34 0.13 13.93 -7.99
N ARG A 35 0.04 14.60 -9.14
CA ARG A 35 0.45 16.00 -9.23
C ARG A 35 -0.50 16.89 -8.42
N PRO A 36 -0.03 18.04 -7.89
CA PRO A 36 -0.85 18.90 -7.03
C PRO A 36 -2.16 19.39 -7.68
N ASP A 37 -2.10 19.77 -8.96
CA ASP A 37 -3.24 20.21 -9.75
C ASP A 37 -4.30 19.10 -9.90
N VAL A 38 -3.85 17.88 -10.18
CA VAL A 38 -4.70 16.70 -10.30
C VAL A 38 -5.35 16.34 -8.96
N LEU A 39 -4.58 16.39 -7.88
CA LEU A 39 -5.08 16.12 -6.53
C LEU A 39 -6.20 17.09 -6.16
N THR A 40 -5.96 18.40 -6.31
CA THR A 40 -6.98 19.44 -5.98
C THR A 40 -8.27 19.24 -6.77
N TYR A 41 -8.16 18.91 -8.06
CA TYR A 41 -9.33 18.66 -8.90
C TYR A 41 -10.13 17.43 -8.42
N LEU A 42 -9.44 16.32 -8.12
CA LEU A 42 -10.08 15.08 -7.70
C LEU A 42 -10.69 15.19 -6.30
N GLU A 43 -10.05 15.91 -5.37
CA GLU A 43 -10.59 16.18 -4.03
C GLU A 43 -11.87 17.00 -4.07
N ALA A 44 -11.90 18.06 -4.88
CA ALA A 44 -13.10 18.89 -5.06
C ALA A 44 -14.27 18.06 -5.61
N ARG A 45 -13.98 17.18 -6.58
CA ARG A 45 -14.97 16.32 -7.21
C ARG A 45 -15.44 15.17 -6.31
N ALA A 46 -14.55 14.59 -5.51
CA ALA A 46 -14.88 13.58 -4.51
C ALA A 46 -15.80 14.16 -3.44
N THR A 47 -15.47 15.37 -2.96
CA THR A 47 -16.29 16.13 -2.01
C THR A 47 -17.69 16.42 -2.57
N ALA A 48 -17.79 16.85 -3.83
CA ALA A 48 -19.07 17.11 -4.49
C ALA A 48 -19.93 15.84 -4.63
N LYS A 49 -19.32 14.66 -4.69
CA LYS A 49 -20.00 13.36 -4.78
C LYS A 49 -20.21 12.68 -3.42
N GLY A 50 -19.65 13.23 -2.33
CA GLY A 50 -19.69 12.61 -1.01
C GLY A 50 -18.91 11.28 -0.92
N LEU A 51 -17.91 11.08 -1.77
CA LEU A 51 -17.07 9.87 -1.80
C LEU A 51 -15.67 10.16 -1.25
N SER A 52 -14.97 9.12 -0.78
CA SER A 52 -13.54 9.23 -0.51
C SER A 52 -12.75 9.44 -1.81
N LEU A 53 -11.65 10.21 -1.73
CA LEU A 53 -10.74 10.40 -2.86
C LEU A 53 -10.26 9.06 -3.43
N GLY A 54 -9.90 8.11 -2.55
CA GLY A 54 -9.41 6.79 -2.97
C GLY A 54 -10.46 5.98 -3.72
N GLU A 55 -11.71 5.97 -3.23
CA GLU A 55 -12.82 5.29 -3.89
C GLU A 55 -13.10 5.89 -5.26
N MET A 56 -13.19 7.22 -5.35
CA MET A 56 -13.41 7.90 -6.62
C MET A 56 -12.28 7.66 -7.64
N VAL A 57 -11.02 7.64 -7.19
CA VAL A 57 -9.87 7.37 -8.06
C VAL A 57 -9.90 5.94 -8.58
N ASN A 58 -10.19 4.96 -7.73
CA ASN A 58 -10.28 3.56 -8.16
C ASN A 58 -11.43 3.36 -9.16
N ASP A 59 -12.62 3.90 -8.90
CA ASP A 59 -13.76 3.85 -9.83
C ASP A 59 -13.44 4.45 -11.21
N MET A 60 -12.57 5.47 -11.25
CA MET A 60 -12.13 6.10 -12.50
C MET A 60 -11.13 5.21 -13.23
N LEU A 61 -10.14 4.67 -12.51
CA LEU A 61 -9.11 3.79 -13.07
C LEU A 61 -9.70 2.46 -13.57
N GLU A 62 -10.70 1.90 -12.89
CA GLU A 62 -11.40 0.68 -13.35
C GLU A 62 -12.08 0.90 -14.71
N LYS A 63 -12.77 2.02 -14.89
CA LYS A 63 -13.38 2.39 -16.17
C LYS A 63 -12.36 2.63 -17.26
N ASP A 64 -11.24 3.26 -16.92
CA ASP A 64 -10.15 3.47 -17.87
C ASP A 64 -9.53 2.13 -18.31
N ILE A 65 -9.40 1.16 -17.40
CA ILE A 65 -8.95 -0.21 -17.72
C ILE A 65 -9.91 -0.88 -18.69
N GLU A 66 -11.23 -0.80 -18.45
CA GLU A 66 -12.24 -1.35 -19.36
C GLU A 66 -12.14 -0.75 -20.77
N LEU A 67 -11.96 0.58 -20.86
CA LEU A 67 -11.79 1.26 -22.14
C LEU A 67 -10.51 0.83 -22.86
N ILE A 68 -9.41 0.64 -22.14
CA ILE A 68 -8.14 0.19 -22.71
C ILE A 68 -8.25 -1.25 -23.23
N GLU A 69 -8.86 -2.16 -22.46
CA GLU A 69 -9.03 -3.55 -22.88
C GLU A 69 -10.05 -3.70 -24.02
N ALA A 70 -11.04 -2.80 -24.14
CA ALA A 70 -12.01 -2.81 -25.24
C ALA A 70 -11.42 -2.41 -26.60
N VAL A 71 -10.27 -1.71 -26.62
CA VAL A 71 -9.57 -1.29 -27.85
C VAL A 71 -8.59 -2.37 -28.35
N LYS A 72 -8.33 -3.38 -27.53
CA LYS A 72 -7.39 -4.48 -27.77
C LYS A 72 -7.98 -5.57 -28.64
#